data_AF-A0A9Q1D0P6-F1
#
_entry.id   AF-A0A9Q1D0P6-F1
#
_cell.length_a   1.000
_cell.length_b   1.000
_cell.length_c   1.000
_cell.angle_alpha   90.00
_cell.angle_beta   90.00
_cell.angle_gamma   90.00
#
_symmetry.space_group_name_H-M   'P 1'
#
loop_
_entity.id
_entity.type
_entity.pdbx_description
1 polymer ?
#
loop_
_entity_poly.entity_id
_entity_poly.type
_entity_poly.pdbx_seq_one_letter_code
_entity_poly.pdbx_strand_id
1 'polypeptide(L)'
;MESLSSTKGDRKPSVPPSVWRAHRTKHGRLWDKVLTAASKPVEEKAQFTERLLGTFPCKLPACSPADTRAEVERLSRLCRALAHCVQGEVLAHRTARRPGTGACWELEYESLLMQEGLEKMVLDLQRKVEKLKRDDEAWDGRGPGDCCPVRRRRRGRWGDPGLPRPLGYASAAELRELEGLRLRVAHLQQEIHLHQVMRDALTPCLTSAESARGAGVLRALYSLLGEGGAQFPAVVLDPEPD
;
A
#
# COMPACT_ATOMS: atom_id res chain seq x y z
N MET A 1 -68.40 33.00 -5.65
CA MET A 1 -67.46 34.12 -5.50
C MET A 1 -66.82 33.95 -4.14
N GLU A 2 -65.60 33.41 -4.12
CA GLU A 2 -64.37 34.15 -3.78
C GLU A 2 -64.16 34.14 -2.24
N SER A 3 -63.04 33.73 -1.63
CA SER A 3 -61.69 33.45 -2.13
C SER A 3 -60.93 32.58 -1.11
N LEU A 4 -60.10 31.67 -1.62
CA LEU A 4 -59.16 30.85 -0.84
C LEU A 4 -57.95 31.69 -0.39
N SER A 5 -57.74 31.80 0.91
CA SER A 5 -56.53 32.37 1.51
C SER A 5 -55.38 31.36 1.43
N SER A 6 -54.47 31.55 0.47
CA SER A 6 -53.23 30.77 0.36
C SER A 6 -52.07 31.53 1.00
N THR A 7 -51.65 31.09 2.18
CA THR A 7 -50.48 31.57 2.91
C THR A 7 -49.20 31.14 2.18
N LYS A 8 -48.56 32.09 1.51
CA LYS A 8 -47.30 31.90 0.79
C LYS A 8 -46.13 31.98 1.77
N GLY A 9 -45.49 30.85 2.02
CA GLY A 9 -44.35 30.72 2.92
C GLY A 9 -43.15 31.58 2.51
N ASP A 10 -42.55 32.21 3.51
CA ASP A 10 -41.30 32.97 3.45
C ASP A 10 -40.15 32.12 2.87
N ARG A 11 -39.75 32.43 1.63
CA ARG A 11 -38.43 32.06 1.12
C ARG A 11 -37.48 33.22 1.35
N LYS A 12 -36.53 33.02 2.27
CA LYS A 12 -35.40 33.94 2.51
C LYS A 12 -34.70 34.29 1.19
N PRO A 13 -34.32 35.56 0.96
CA PRO A 13 -33.67 35.95 -0.28
C PRO A 13 -32.29 35.30 -0.36
N SER A 14 -32.12 34.39 -1.32
CA SER A 14 -30.81 33.87 -1.71
C SER A 14 -29.95 35.03 -2.22
N VAL A 15 -28.73 35.14 -1.68
CA VAL A 15 -27.76 36.17 -2.08
C VAL A 15 -27.65 36.20 -3.62
N PRO A 16 -27.79 37.37 -4.26
CA PRO A 16 -27.75 37.47 -5.71
C PRO A 16 -26.42 36.91 -6.26
N PRO A 17 -26.44 36.14 -7.37
CA PRO A 17 -25.22 35.57 -7.96
C PRO A 17 -24.14 36.59 -8.31
N SER A 18 -24.50 37.86 -8.48
CA SER A 18 -23.57 38.99 -8.67
C SER A 18 -22.74 39.29 -7.41
N VAL A 19 -23.35 39.23 -6.22
CA VAL A 19 -22.69 39.48 -4.93
C VAL A 19 -21.72 38.34 -4.60
N TRP A 20 -22.13 37.09 -4.85
CA TRP A 20 -21.25 35.92 -4.66
C TRP A 20 -20.04 35.96 -5.61
N ARG A 21 -20.24 36.31 -6.89
CA ARG A 21 -19.14 36.49 -7.85
C ARG A 21 -18.18 37.58 -7.40
N ALA A 22 -18.69 38.70 -6.91
CA ALA A 22 -17.86 39.78 -6.36
C ALA A 22 -17.07 39.36 -5.10
N HIS A 23 -17.66 38.54 -4.22
CA HIS A 23 -16.95 38.01 -3.06
C HIS A 23 -15.85 37.02 -3.47
N ARG A 24 -16.15 36.13 -4.42
CA ARG A 24 -15.18 35.14 -4.93
C ARG A 24 -14.00 35.79 -5.63
N THR A 25 -14.22 36.84 -6.42
CA THR A 25 -13.12 37.59 -7.06
C THR A 25 -12.30 38.37 -6.06
N LYS A 26 -12.91 38.97 -5.03
CA LYS A 26 -12.18 39.61 -3.91
C LYS A 26 -11.33 38.58 -3.16
N HIS A 27 -11.90 37.42 -2.84
CA HIS A 27 -11.18 36.35 -2.15
C HIS A 27 -10.02 35.82 -2.99
N GLY A 28 -10.23 35.56 -4.29
CA GLY A 28 -9.16 35.19 -5.22
C GLY A 28 -8.02 36.21 -5.25
N ARG A 29 -8.35 37.50 -5.39
CA ARG A 29 -7.35 38.58 -5.36
C ARG A 29 -6.58 38.66 -4.03
N LEU A 30 -7.23 38.36 -2.91
CA LEU A 30 -6.55 38.32 -1.60
C LEU A 30 -5.62 37.11 -1.50
N TRP A 31 -6.05 35.95 -2.01
CA TRP A 31 -5.18 34.77 -2.09
C TRP A 31 -3.99 35.00 -3.00
N ASP A 32 -4.17 35.65 -4.15
CA ASP A 32 -3.07 36.02 -5.05
C ASP A 32 -2.08 36.96 -4.33
N LYS A 33 -2.57 37.90 -3.51
CA LYS A 33 -1.71 38.77 -2.69
C LYS A 33 -0.93 38.01 -1.61
N VAL A 34 -1.57 37.04 -0.95
CA VAL A 34 -0.90 36.21 0.06
C VAL A 34 0.15 35.31 -0.59
N LEU A 35 -0.18 34.69 -1.71
CA LEU A 35 0.75 33.84 -2.46
C LEU A 35 1.93 34.64 -3.01
N THR A 36 1.69 35.82 -3.58
CA THR A 36 2.77 36.70 -4.08
C THR A 36 3.62 37.29 -2.95
N ALA A 37 3.08 37.48 -1.75
CA ALA A 37 3.86 37.87 -0.57
C ALA A 37 4.65 36.69 0.00
N ALA A 38 4.08 35.49 0.04
CA ALA A 38 4.71 34.27 0.53
C ALA A 38 5.78 33.72 -0.42
N SER A 39 5.66 34.00 -1.72
CA SER A 39 6.61 33.60 -2.77
C SER A 39 7.81 34.54 -2.89
N LYS A 40 7.80 35.71 -2.22
CA LYS A 40 8.99 36.55 -2.14
C LYS A 40 10.02 35.81 -1.30
N PRO A 41 11.17 35.42 -1.87
CA PRO A 41 12.23 34.79 -1.10
C PRO A 41 12.76 35.85 -0.13
N VAL A 42 12.37 35.74 1.13
CA VAL A 42 12.96 36.53 2.21
C VAL A 42 14.24 35.81 2.59
N GLU A 43 15.37 36.47 2.39
CA GLU A 43 16.70 35.92 2.68
C GLU A 43 16.78 35.39 4.12
N GLU A 44 16.15 36.07 5.09
CA GLU A 44 16.05 35.65 6.49
C GLU A 44 15.25 34.36 6.67
N LYS A 45 14.20 34.14 5.87
CA LYS A 45 13.41 32.90 5.89
C LYS A 45 14.23 31.75 5.31
N ALA A 46 14.96 31.99 4.21
CA ALA A 46 15.87 31.00 3.63
C ALA A 46 16.97 30.61 4.61
N GLN A 47 17.64 31.60 5.22
CA GLN A 47 18.66 31.40 6.25
C GLN A 47 18.08 30.73 7.51
N PHE A 48 16.86 31.07 7.93
CA PHE A 48 16.18 30.39 9.03
C PHE A 48 15.89 28.94 8.67
N THR A 49 15.35 28.66 7.48
CA THR A 49 15.12 27.27 7.04
C THR A 49 16.40 26.49 6.89
N GLU A 50 17.48 27.11 6.42
CA GLU A 50 18.79 26.47 6.30
C GLU A 50 19.39 26.18 7.68
N ARG A 51 19.31 27.12 8.61
CA ARG A 51 19.72 26.89 10.02
C ARG A 51 18.86 25.83 10.69
N LEU A 52 17.56 25.80 10.42
CA LEU A 52 16.63 24.79 10.93
C LEU A 52 16.95 23.40 10.35
N LEU A 53 17.18 23.30 9.04
CA LEU A 53 17.57 22.06 8.38
C LEU A 53 19.02 21.65 8.69
N GLY A 54 19.88 22.59 9.12
CA GLY A 54 21.23 22.32 9.60
C GLY A 54 21.30 21.91 11.08
N THR A 55 20.29 22.28 11.88
CA THR A 55 20.18 21.91 13.30
C THR A 55 19.61 20.51 13.51
N PHE A 56 18.85 20.00 12.53
CA PHE A 56 18.42 18.61 12.50
C PHE A 56 19.16 17.86 11.39
N PRO A 57 19.78 16.71 11.63
CA PRO A 57 20.52 16.00 10.58
C PRO A 57 19.55 15.42 9.53
N CYS A 58 19.25 16.21 8.49
CA CYS A 58 18.27 15.91 7.45
C CYS A 58 18.76 14.99 6.31
N LYS A 59 19.71 14.07 6.56
CA LYS A 59 19.92 12.96 5.63
C LYS A 59 18.95 11.83 5.98
N LEU A 60 17.68 12.02 5.61
CA LEU A 60 16.69 10.96 5.68
C LEU A 60 17.18 9.78 4.83
N PRO A 61 17.08 8.54 5.34
CA PRO A 61 17.26 7.36 4.51
C PRO A 61 16.34 7.44 3.30
N ALA A 62 16.80 6.91 2.17
CA ALA A 62 16.08 7.01 0.89
C ALA A 62 14.69 6.31 0.90
N CYS A 63 14.44 5.43 1.87
CA CYS A 63 13.24 4.58 1.93
C CYS A 63 12.51 4.76 3.27
N SER A 64 11.17 4.80 3.25
CA SER A 64 10.36 4.91 4.46
C SER A 64 10.29 3.59 5.24
N PRO A 65 9.94 3.60 6.55
CA PRO A 65 9.75 2.37 7.33
C PRO A 65 8.62 1.44 6.81
N ALA A 66 7.68 1.96 6.02
CA ALA A 66 6.67 1.13 5.37
C ALA A 66 7.26 0.39 4.15
N ASP A 67 8.11 1.08 3.39
CA ASP A 67 8.82 0.52 2.23
C ASP A 67 9.80 -0.57 2.67
N THR A 68 10.48 -0.40 3.81
CA THR A 68 11.40 -1.42 4.36
C THR A 68 10.64 -2.69 4.74
N ARG A 69 9.47 -2.59 5.36
CA ARG A 69 8.62 -3.76 5.69
C ARG A 69 8.16 -4.52 4.45
N ALA A 70 7.64 -3.80 3.45
CA ALA A 70 7.22 -4.41 2.19
C ALA A 70 8.38 -5.12 1.48
N GLU A 71 9.57 -4.51 1.53
CA GLU A 71 10.78 -5.09 0.95
C GLU A 71 11.26 -6.35 1.71
N VAL A 72 11.19 -6.35 3.05
CA VAL A 72 11.50 -7.53 3.88
C VAL A 72 10.55 -8.68 3.57
N GLU A 73 9.25 -8.43 3.42
CA GLU A 73 8.29 -9.46 3.01
C GLU A 73 8.58 -10.01 1.62
N ARG A 74 8.94 -9.12 0.67
CA ARG A 74 9.32 -9.52 -0.68
C ARG A 74 10.57 -10.40 -0.69
N LEU A 75 11.61 -10.02 0.04
CA LEU A 75 12.82 -10.82 0.18
C LEU A 75 12.55 -12.15 0.89
N SER A 76 11.68 -12.16 1.90
CA SER A 76 11.29 -13.39 2.60
C SER A 76 10.61 -14.39 1.66
N ARG A 77 9.74 -13.92 0.75
CA ARG A 77 9.14 -14.75 -0.30
C ARG A 77 10.21 -15.32 -1.25
N LEU A 78 11.13 -14.47 -1.70
CA LEU A 78 12.22 -14.89 -2.61
C LEU A 78 13.17 -15.91 -1.96
N CYS A 79 13.57 -15.69 -0.70
CA CYS A 79 14.42 -16.63 0.04
C CYS A 79 13.74 -18.00 0.20
N ARG A 80 12.43 -18.05 0.45
CA ARG A 80 11.67 -19.31 0.49
C ARG A 80 11.64 -20.00 -0.86
N ALA A 81 11.38 -19.25 -1.94
CA ALA A 81 11.38 -19.80 -3.29
C ALA A 81 12.74 -20.40 -3.66
N LEU A 82 13.85 -19.70 -3.37
CA LEU A 82 15.19 -20.21 -3.60
C LEU A 82 15.52 -21.42 -2.74
N ALA A 83 15.08 -21.45 -1.47
CA ALA A 83 15.26 -22.63 -0.62
C ALA A 83 14.57 -23.86 -1.24
N HIS A 84 13.37 -23.68 -1.82
CA HIS A 84 12.70 -24.74 -2.57
C HIS A 84 13.46 -25.16 -3.83
N CYS A 85 13.99 -24.20 -4.61
CA CYS A 85 14.81 -24.52 -5.79
C CYS A 85 16.05 -25.33 -5.42
N VAL A 86 16.80 -24.89 -4.39
CA VAL A 86 18.01 -25.61 -3.91
C VAL A 86 17.66 -27.01 -3.43
N GLN A 87 16.57 -27.17 -2.68
CA GLN A 87 16.11 -28.49 -2.24
C GLN A 87 15.72 -29.38 -3.43
N GLY A 88 15.04 -28.83 -4.43
CA GLY A 88 14.69 -29.51 -5.68
C GLY A 88 15.93 -30.02 -6.41
N GLU A 89 16.94 -29.18 -6.59
CA GLU A 89 18.20 -29.55 -7.24
C GLU A 89 18.95 -30.66 -6.49
N VAL A 90 19.02 -30.57 -5.15
CA VAL A 90 19.66 -31.61 -4.33
C VAL A 90 18.94 -32.96 -4.46
N LEU A 91 17.62 -32.95 -4.54
CA LEU A 91 16.83 -34.17 -4.75
C LEU A 91 17.04 -34.73 -6.16
N ALA A 92 17.00 -33.88 -7.19
CA ALA A 92 17.24 -34.26 -8.58
C ALA A 92 18.62 -34.92 -8.77
N HIS A 93 19.66 -34.31 -8.20
CA HIS A 93 21.02 -34.87 -8.18
C HIS A 93 21.10 -36.23 -7.49
N ARG A 94 20.42 -36.41 -6.35
CA ARG A 94 20.39 -37.70 -5.63
C ARG A 94 19.69 -38.79 -6.44
N THR A 95 18.62 -38.45 -7.14
CA THR A 95 17.88 -39.41 -7.99
C THR A 95 18.64 -39.78 -9.26
N ALA A 96 19.36 -38.84 -9.88
CA ALA A 96 20.16 -39.09 -11.08
C ALA A 96 21.37 -40.01 -10.81
N ARG A 97 21.89 -40.00 -9.58
CA ARG A 97 23.10 -40.77 -9.19
C ARG A 97 22.82 -42.20 -8.69
N ARG A 98 21.58 -42.69 -8.84
CA ARG A 98 21.18 -44.04 -8.41
C ARG A 98 21.85 -45.09 -9.32
N PRO A 99 22.43 -46.18 -8.78
CA PRO A 99 23.12 -47.17 -9.61
C PRO A 99 22.12 -47.85 -10.56
N GLY A 100 22.34 -47.72 -11.88
CA GLY A 100 21.50 -48.31 -12.93
C GLY A 100 21.00 -47.31 -13.98
N THR A 101 20.95 -46.02 -13.66
CA THR A 101 20.74 -44.92 -14.61
C THR A 101 22.08 -44.27 -14.88
N GLY A 102 22.64 -44.45 -16.08
CA GLY A 102 23.88 -43.78 -16.46
C GLY A 102 23.67 -42.26 -16.41
N ALA A 103 24.38 -41.58 -15.52
CA ALA A 103 24.38 -40.12 -15.48
C ALA A 103 24.97 -39.62 -16.81
N CYS A 104 24.15 -38.94 -17.62
CA CYS A 104 24.66 -38.25 -18.80
C CYS A 104 25.45 -37.03 -18.33
N TRP A 105 26.67 -36.84 -18.83
CA TRP A 105 27.52 -35.68 -18.52
C TRP A 105 26.81 -34.34 -18.74
N GLU A 106 25.86 -34.29 -19.68
CA GLU A 106 24.99 -33.14 -19.93
C GLU A 106 24.13 -32.80 -18.71
N LEU A 107 23.53 -33.80 -18.06
CA LEU A 107 22.71 -33.61 -16.87
C LEU A 107 23.56 -33.10 -15.69
N GLU A 108 24.77 -33.63 -15.53
CA GLU A 108 25.69 -33.16 -14.49
C GLU A 108 26.16 -31.72 -14.74
N TYR A 109 26.42 -31.36 -16.00
CA TYR A 109 26.79 -30.01 -16.41
C TYR A 109 25.66 -29.00 -16.18
N GLU A 110 24.44 -29.30 -16.63
CA GLU A 110 23.27 -28.45 -16.42
C GLU A 110 22.99 -28.23 -14.93
N SER A 111 23.17 -29.28 -14.13
CA SER A 111 22.94 -29.22 -12.70
C SER A 111 24.03 -28.42 -11.96
N LEU A 112 25.30 -28.48 -12.42
CA LEU A 112 26.35 -27.57 -11.95
C LEU A 112 26.05 -26.11 -12.31
N LEU A 113 25.58 -25.86 -13.53
CA LEU A 113 25.20 -24.51 -13.98
C LEU A 113 24.05 -23.95 -13.14
N MET A 114 23.05 -24.77 -12.83
CA MET A 114 21.93 -24.40 -11.96
C MET A 114 22.40 -24.07 -10.53
N GLN A 115 23.29 -24.89 -9.97
CA GLN A 115 23.88 -24.63 -8.65
C GLN A 115 24.64 -23.30 -8.62
N GLU A 116 25.47 -23.02 -9.63
CA GLU A 116 26.20 -21.75 -9.72
C GLU A 116 25.24 -20.55 -9.81
N GLY A 117 24.15 -20.69 -10.56
CA GLY A 117 23.09 -19.68 -10.66
C GLY A 117 22.39 -19.44 -9.31
N LEU A 118 22.06 -20.52 -8.59
CA LEU A 118 21.44 -20.45 -7.26
C LEU A 118 22.37 -19.80 -6.23
N GLU A 119 23.66 -20.12 -6.24
CA GLU A 119 24.67 -19.51 -5.37
C GLU A 119 24.76 -17.99 -5.62
N LYS A 120 24.82 -17.56 -6.88
CA LYS A 120 24.82 -16.14 -7.25
C LYS A 120 23.57 -15.42 -6.72
N MET A 121 22.39 -16.01 -6.90
CA MET A 121 21.14 -15.44 -6.40
C MET A 121 21.10 -15.35 -4.86
N VAL A 122 21.62 -16.35 -4.16
CA VAL A 122 21.72 -16.33 -2.68
C VAL A 122 22.62 -15.18 -2.23
N LEU A 123 23.80 -15.01 -2.87
CA LEU A 123 24.71 -13.90 -2.56
C LEU A 123 24.07 -12.53 -2.83
N ASP A 124 23.32 -12.39 -3.91
CA ASP A 124 22.58 -11.16 -4.23
C ASP A 124 21.54 -10.81 -3.17
N LEU A 125 20.78 -11.80 -2.73
CA LEU A 125 19.78 -11.59 -1.68
C LEU A 125 20.43 -11.30 -0.33
N GLN A 126 21.52 -11.98 0.02
CA GLN A 126 22.29 -11.66 1.22
C GLN A 126 22.76 -10.19 1.19
N ARG A 127 23.31 -9.73 0.06
CA ARG A 127 23.71 -8.32 -0.11
C ARG A 127 22.54 -7.35 0.08
N LYS A 128 21.35 -7.68 -0.44
CA LYS A 128 20.12 -6.87 -0.27
C LYS A 128 19.64 -6.86 1.18
N VAL A 129 19.64 -8.01 1.85
CA VAL A 129 19.27 -8.13 3.27
C VAL A 129 20.24 -7.32 4.14
N GLU A 130 21.55 -7.44 3.92
CA GLU A 130 22.55 -6.68 4.67
C GLU A 130 22.46 -5.18 4.41
N LYS A 131 22.08 -4.78 3.19
CA LYS A 131 21.77 -3.36 2.90
C LYS A 131 20.57 -2.89 3.70
N LEU A 132 19.47 -3.65 3.72
CA LEU A 132 18.27 -3.27 4.47
C LEU A 132 18.51 -3.25 5.98
N LYS A 133 19.30 -4.18 6.52
CA LYS A 133 19.73 -4.12 7.92
C LYS A 133 20.49 -2.83 8.22
N ARG A 134 21.44 -2.44 7.37
CA ARG A 134 22.16 -1.17 7.53
C ARG A 134 21.23 0.05 7.43
N ASP A 135 20.26 0.01 6.52
CA ASP A 135 19.27 1.08 6.36
C ASP A 135 18.35 1.15 7.60
N ASP A 136 17.95 0.03 8.18
CA ASP A 136 17.16 -0.10 9.40
C ASP A 136 17.95 0.32 10.65
N GLU A 137 19.21 -0.10 10.77
CA GLU A 137 20.15 0.36 11.80
C GLU A 137 20.42 1.87 11.68
N ALA A 138 20.43 2.42 10.46
CA ALA A 138 20.51 3.87 10.27
C ALA A 138 19.23 4.60 10.72
N TRP A 139 18.07 3.94 10.69
CA TRP A 139 16.84 4.41 11.31
C TRP A 139 16.88 4.28 12.84
N ASP A 140 17.41 3.18 13.38
CA ASP A 140 17.48 2.88 14.82
C ASP A 140 18.58 3.68 15.56
N GLY A 141 19.72 3.91 14.92
CA GLY A 141 20.77 4.82 15.38
C GLY A 141 20.35 6.28 15.32
N ARG A 142 19.35 6.60 14.49
CA ARG A 142 18.56 7.84 14.52
C ARG A 142 17.30 7.71 15.37
N GLY A 143 17.26 6.72 16.27
CA GLY A 143 16.34 6.72 17.38
C GLY A 143 16.45 8.07 18.10
N PRO A 144 15.42 8.50 18.85
CA PRO A 144 15.31 9.88 19.31
C PRO A 144 16.54 10.41 20.07
N GLY A 145 17.44 9.57 20.59
CA GLY A 145 18.64 9.97 21.34
C GLY A 145 19.56 11.03 20.70
N ASP A 146 19.71 11.08 19.38
CA ASP A 146 20.65 12.02 18.73
C ASP A 146 19.98 13.21 18.00
N CYS A 147 18.64 13.24 17.93
CA CYS A 147 17.89 14.36 17.35
C CYS A 147 16.73 14.86 18.22
N CYS A 148 16.45 14.20 19.34
CA CYS A 148 15.35 14.50 20.25
C CYS A 148 15.78 14.23 21.72
N PRO A 149 15.86 15.23 22.59
CA PRO A 149 16.27 15.04 23.99
C PRO A 149 15.34 14.15 24.87
N VAL A 150 14.37 13.44 24.29
CA VAL A 150 13.16 12.95 24.97
C VAL A 150 13.17 11.44 25.28
N ARG A 151 14.13 10.62 24.81
CA ARG A 151 14.10 9.16 25.09
C ARG A 151 15.25 8.55 25.88
N ARG A 152 16.25 9.31 26.34
CA ARG A 152 17.18 8.80 27.38
C ARG A 152 16.55 8.88 28.77
N ARG A 153 15.52 8.08 29.06
CA ARG A 153 15.11 7.79 30.44
C ARG A 153 14.78 6.31 30.63
N ARG A 154 15.82 5.48 30.59
CA ARG A 154 15.82 4.17 31.24
C ARG A 154 16.70 4.20 32.50
N ARG A 155 16.41 5.14 33.41
CA ARG A 155 16.72 5.15 34.87
C ARG A 155 16.62 6.58 35.39
N GLY A 156 15.85 6.77 36.47
CA GLY A 156 15.97 7.95 37.33
C GLY A 156 14.80 8.93 37.27
N ARG A 157 14.06 8.94 38.38
CA ARG A 157 13.31 10.04 39.02
C ARG A 157 12.23 10.77 38.20
N TRP A 158 10.99 10.58 38.66
CA TRP A 158 9.77 11.28 38.27
C TRP A 158 9.83 12.76 38.67
N GLY A 159 9.37 13.65 37.79
CA GLY A 159 9.20 15.08 38.06
C GLY A 159 9.41 15.93 36.80
N ASP A 160 8.30 16.47 36.28
CA ASP A 160 8.18 17.64 35.38
C ASP A 160 8.33 17.50 33.83
N PRO A 161 7.72 18.42 33.03
CA PRO A 161 6.66 18.07 32.09
C PRO A 161 7.03 18.48 30.66
N GLY A 162 7.29 17.50 29.79
CA GLY A 162 7.67 17.80 28.40
C GLY A 162 7.39 16.69 27.40
N LEU A 163 6.56 15.73 27.77
CA LEU A 163 6.13 14.69 26.84
C LEU A 163 4.95 15.22 26.01
N PRO A 164 4.87 14.94 24.69
CA PRO A 164 3.56 14.91 24.05
C PRO A 164 2.73 13.93 24.87
N ARG A 165 1.58 14.40 25.34
CA ARG A 165 0.74 13.69 26.29
C ARG A 165 0.59 12.25 25.77
N PRO A 166 1.01 11.22 26.53
CA PRO A 166 0.75 9.85 26.12
C PRO A 166 -0.75 9.77 25.82
N LEU A 167 -1.10 9.15 24.69
CA LEU A 167 -2.49 8.97 24.29
C LEU A 167 -3.13 8.07 25.33
N GLY A 168 -3.69 8.71 26.35
CA GLY A 168 -4.34 8.09 27.47
C GLY A 168 -5.78 7.89 27.07
N TYR A 169 -6.19 6.64 26.99
CA TYR A 169 -7.60 6.31 26.88
C TYR A 169 -8.23 6.58 28.24
N ALA A 170 -9.31 7.38 28.26
CA ALA A 170 -9.97 7.77 29.49
C ALA A 170 -10.77 6.62 30.10
N SER A 171 -11.13 5.60 29.30
CA SER A 171 -11.89 4.45 29.76
C SER A 171 -11.55 3.14 29.03
N ALA A 172 -11.90 2.02 29.66
CA ALA A 172 -11.83 0.71 29.02
C ALA A 172 -12.83 0.55 27.85
N ALA A 173 -13.88 1.38 27.81
CA ALA A 173 -14.86 1.36 26.71
C ALA A 173 -14.25 1.91 25.41
N GLU A 174 -13.47 3.01 25.50
CA GLU A 174 -12.74 3.58 24.36
C GLU A 174 -11.74 2.59 23.76
N LEU A 175 -11.07 1.81 24.62
CA LEU A 175 -10.15 0.75 24.17
C LEU A 175 -10.89 -0.37 23.41
N ARG A 176 -12.07 -0.76 23.90
CA ARG A 176 -12.90 -1.77 23.21
C ARG A 176 -13.42 -1.24 21.87
N GLU A 177 -13.80 0.02 21.81
CA GLU A 177 -14.24 0.67 20.57
C GLU A 177 -13.10 0.73 19.55
N LEU A 178 -11.89 1.10 19.98
CA LEU A 178 -10.72 1.09 19.11
C LEU A 178 -10.40 -0.30 18.57
N GLU A 179 -10.50 -1.33 19.40
CA GLU A 179 -10.29 -2.69 18.93
C GLU A 179 -11.38 -3.13 17.95
N GLY A 180 -12.63 -2.75 18.19
CA GLY A 180 -13.73 -2.94 17.25
C GLY A 180 -13.48 -2.23 15.90
N LEU A 181 -12.99 -1.00 15.93
CA LEU A 181 -12.63 -0.24 14.74
C LEU A 181 -11.45 -0.88 14.00
N ARG A 182 -10.43 -1.36 14.71
CA ARG A 182 -9.30 -2.09 14.12
C ARG A 182 -9.75 -3.35 13.40
N LEU A 183 -10.59 -4.16 14.04
CA LEU A 183 -11.16 -5.36 13.42
C LEU A 183 -11.99 -5.01 12.18
N ARG A 184 -12.78 -3.92 12.24
CA ARG A 184 -13.54 -3.45 11.09
C ARG A 184 -12.65 -2.99 9.95
N VAL A 185 -11.57 -2.28 10.23
CA VAL A 185 -10.59 -1.88 9.22
C VAL A 185 -9.93 -3.11 8.59
N ALA A 186 -9.52 -4.09 9.40
CA ALA A 186 -8.93 -5.33 8.89
C ALA A 186 -9.93 -6.11 8.01
N HIS A 187 -11.20 -6.17 8.41
CA HIS A 187 -12.26 -6.79 7.62
C HIS A 187 -12.46 -6.09 6.26
N LEU A 188 -12.55 -4.76 6.25
CA LEU A 188 -12.66 -3.97 5.01
C LEU A 188 -11.44 -4.15 4.11
N GLN A 189 -10.24 -4.24 4.69
CA GLN A 189 -9.02 -4.52 3.92
C GLN A 189 -9.08 -5.89 3.26
N GLN A 190 -9.62 -6.90 3.95
CA GLN A 190 -9.81 -8.23 3.39
C GLN A 190 -10.86 -8.22 2.26
N GLU A 191 -11.97 -7.50 2.41
CA GLU A 191 -12.97 -7.34 1.33
C GLU A 191 -12.36 -6.65 0.09
N ILE A 192 -11.60 -5.57 0.29
CA ILE A 192 -10.89 -4.89 -0.80
C ILE A 192 -9.93 -5.86 -1.49
N HIS A 193 -9.19 -6.66 -0.72
CA HIS A 193 -8.26 -7.63 -1.27
C HIS A 193 -8.99 -8.68 -2.11
N LEU A 194 -10.11 -9.21 -1.63
CA LEU A 194 -10.94 -10.16 -2.40
C LEU A 194 -11.46 -9.53 -3.70
N HIS A 195 -11.95 -8.30 -3.64
CA HIS A 195 -12.39 -7.59 -4.85
C HIS A 195 -11.24 -7.36 -5.85
N GLN A 196 -10.03 -7.07 -5.37
CA GLN A 196 -8.84 -6.95 -6.22
C GLN A 196 -8.50 -8.28 -6.90
N VAL A 197 -8.46 -9.38 -6.13
CA VAL A 197 -8.19 -10.73 -6.66
C VAL A 197 -9.24 -11.15 -7.68
N MET A 198 -10.53 -10.93 -7.39
CA MET A 198 -11.62 -11.21 -8.33
C MET A 198 -11.50 -10.38 -9.61
N ARG A 199 -11.21 -9.08 -9.47
CA ARG A 199 -10.99 -8.19 -10.62
C ARG A 199 -9.83 -8.69 -11.47
N ASP A 200 -8.71 -9.05 -10.87
CA ASP A 200 -7.52 -9.51 -11.60
C ASP A 200 -7.80 -10.84 -12.33
N ALA A 201 -8.58 -11.73 -11.72
CA ALA A 201 -9.01 -12.98 -12.34
C ALA A 201 -9.98 -12.77 -13.52
N LEU A 202 -10.88 -11.78 -13.43
CA LEU A 202 -11.89 -11.50 -14.47
C LEU A 202 -11.40 -10.55 -15.57
N THR A 203 -10.37 -9.73 -15.30
CA THR A 203 -9.84 -8.75 -16.25
C THR A 203 -9.45 -9.37 -17.59
N PRO A 204 -8.73 -10.50 -17.67
CA PRO A 204 -8.42 -11.17 -18.94
C PRO A 204 -9.66 -11.60 -19.73
N CYS A 205 -10.69 -12.07 -19.02
CA CYS A 205 -11.97 -12.46 -19.61
C CYS A 205 -12.77 -11.25 -20.12
N LEU A 206 -12.55 -10.06 -19.55
CA LEU A 206 -13.21 -8.80 -19.92
C LEU A 206 -12.45 -7.98 -20.96
N THR A 207 -11.16 -8.23 -21.18
CA THR A 207 -10.33 -7.49 -22.16
C THR A 207 -10.02 -8.27 -23.45
N SER A 208 -10.20 -9.60 -23.49
CA SER A 208 -10.02 -10.41 -24.71
C SER A 208 -11.06 -10.08 -25.79
N ALA A 209 -10.67 -9.82 -27.04
CA ALA A 209 -11.53 -9.28 -28.10
C ALA A 209 -12.96 -9.86 -28.13
N GLU A 210 -13.97 -8.97 -28.14
CA GLU A 210 -15.41 -9.30 -28.08
C GLU A 210 -15.88 -10.27 -29.17
N SER A 211 -15.14 -10.42 -30.27
CA SER A 211 -15.47 -11.29 -31.39
C SER A 211 -15.13 -12.78 -31.18
N ALA A 212 -14.42 -13.15 -30.10
CA ALA A 212 -13.98 -14.53 -29.84
C ALA A 212 -14.60 -15.17 -28.58
N ARG A 213 -15.52 -14.48 -27.91
CA ARG A 213 -16.14 -14.99 -26.68
C ARG A 213 -17.40 -15.78 -26.99
N GLY A 214 -17.39 -17.08 -26.67
CA GLY A 214 -18.59 -17.91 -26.72
C GLY A 214 -19.68 -17.37 -25.78
N ALA A 215 -20.95 -17.51 -26.18
CA ALA A 215 -22.12 -17.02 -25.43
C ALA A 215 -22.15 -17.53 -23.98
N GLY A 216 -21.68 -18.76 -23.73
CA GLY A 216 -21.56 -19.34 -22.39
C GLY A 216 -20.61 -18.59 -21.46
N VAL A 217 -19.51 -18.04 -21.97
CA VAL A 217 -18.54 -17.28 -21.17
C VAL A 217 -19.14 -15.94 -20.73
N LEU A 218 -19.87 -15.26 -21.62
CA LEU A 218 -20.58 -14.03 -21.30
C LEU A 218 -21.71 -14.27 -20.28
N ARG A 219 -22.43 -15.38 -20.42
CA ARG A 219 -23.49 -15.77 -19.48
C ARG A 219 -22.92 -16.10 -18.11
N ALA A 220 -21.79 -16.81 -18.04
CA ALA A 220 -21.09 -17.10 -16.79
C ALA A 220 -20.57 -15.82 -16.11
N LEU A 221 -19.98 -14.90 -16.89
CA LEU A 221 -19.52 -13.59 -16.40
C LEU A 221 -20.68 -12.76 -15.83
N TYR A 222 -21.81 -12.70 -16.53
CA TYR A 222 -23.00 -11.99 -16.05
C TYR A 222 -23.57 -12.63 -14.77
N SER A 223 -23.65 -13.95 -14.73
CA SER A 223 -24.15 -14.69 -13.56
C SER A 223 -23.26 -14.45 -12.33
N LEU A 224 -21.94 -14.44 -12.51
CA LEU A 224 -20.97 -14.19 -11.44
C LEU A 224 -21.01 -12.74 -10.93
N LEU A 225 -21.09 -11.75 -11.84
CA LEU A 225 -21.03 -10.33 -11.49
C LEU A 225 -22.38 -9.73 -11.08
N GLY A 226 -23.48 -10.22 -11.64
CA GLY A 226 -24.84 -9.72 -11.40
C GLY A 226 -25.60 -10.49 -10.33
N GLU A 227 -25.44 -11.81 -10.27
CA GLU A 227 -26.27 -12.70 -9.44
C GLU A 227 -25.47 -13.48 -8.38
N GLY A 228 -24.17 -13.19 -8.22
CA GLY A 228 -23.32 -13.87 -7.25
C GLY A 228 -23.04 -15.35 -7.59
N GLY A 229 -23.13 -15.72 -8.87
CA GLY A 229 -22.82 -17.07 -9.36
C GLY A 229 -24.00 -18.05 -9.37
N ALA A 230 -25.24 -17.58 -9.18
CA ALA A 230 -26.43 -18.39 -9.43
C ALA A 230 -26.53 -18.78 -10.92
N GLN A 231 -26.90 -20.03 -11.22
CA GLN A 231 -27.07 -20.47 -12.60
C GLN A 231 -28.37 -19.91 -13.18
N PHE A 232 -28.27 -19.14 -14.26
CA PHE A 232 -29.42 -18.64 -15.00
C PHE A 232 -30.05 -19.77 -15.86
N PRO A 233 -31.37 -20.00 -15.82
CA PRO A 233 -32.03 -20.89 -16.77
C PRO A 233 -31.94 -20.31 -18.19
N ALA A 234 -30.98 -20.79 -18.98
CA ALA A 234 -30.83 -20.35 -20.36
C ALA A 234 -31.78 -21.14 -21.28
N VAL A 235 -32.63 -20.43 -22.01
CA VAL A 235 -33.52 -21.02 -23.03
C VAL A 235 -32.75 -21.42 -24.30
N VAL A 236 -31.54 -20.87 -24.48
CA VAL A 236 -30.67 -21.12 -25.63
C VAL A 236 -29.45 -21.90 -25.15
N LEU A 237 -29.33 -23.15 -25.63
CA LEU A 237 -28.15 -23.99 -25.43
C LEU A 237 -27.00 -23.44 -26.26
N ASP A 238 -25.80 -23.41 -25.69
CA ASP A 238 -24.61 -23.02 -26.43
C ASP A 238 -24.26 -24.12 -27.46
N PRO A 239 -23.76 -23.76 -28.66
CA PRO A 239 -23.32 -24.76 -29.61
C PRO A 239 -22.10 -25.50 -29.05
N GLU A 240 -22.16 -26.83 -29.03
CA GLU A 240 -21.02 -27.71 -28.70
C GLU A 240 -19.87 -27.42 -29.67
N PRO A 241 -18.63 -27.27 -29.18
CA PRO A 241 -17.46 -27.20 -30.05
C PRO A 241 -17.11 -28.61 -30.56
N ASP A 242 -17.01 -28.76 -31.88
CA ASP A 242 -16.46 -29.95 -32.57
C ASP A 242 -14.97 -30.17 -32.28
#